data_AF-A0A847TL09-F1
#
_entry.id   AF-A0A847TL09-F1
#
_cell.length_a   1.000
_cell.length_b   1.000
_cell.length_c   1.000
_cell.angle_alpha   90.00
_cell.angle_beta   90.00
_cell.angle_gamma   90.00
#
_symmetry.space_group_name_H-M   'P 1'
#
loop_
_entity.id
_entity.type
_entity.pdbx_description
1 polymer ?
#
loop_
_entity_poly.entity_id
_entity_poly.type
_entity_poly.pdbx_seq_one_letter_code
_entity_poly.pdbx_strand_id
1 'polypeptide(L)'
;MAAILSVLEFLQKYIGVYGAVVSTILATRAWRLNRPRIETTYYFSGNPQSADYIAILNNSTKNITISYVELFLSSKSKLFFWPITQRFISRKKMTAVCQRIQTGDEDDQRIFTILPFKFETYGIDEQFAFSIPSGKSLYIQLTIMGKTRKLIQQVC
;
A
#
# COMPACT_ATOMS: atom_id res chain seq x y z
N MET A 1 -57.35 -16.97 -15.36
CA MET A 1 -56.43 -15.93 -15.89
C MET A 1 -55.69 -15.16 -14.78
N ALA A 2 -56.38 -14.62 -13.76
CA ALA A 2 -55.73 -13.80 -12.72
C ALA A 2 -54.56 -14.49 -11.97
N ALA A 3 -54.68 -15.80 -11.67
CA ALA A 3 -53.62 -16.55 -11.00
C ALA A 3 -52.35 -16.76 -11.85
N ILE A 4 -52.48 -16.77 -13.18
CA ILE A 4 -51.32 -16.91 -14.07
C ILE A 4 -50.55 -15.58 -14.13
N LEU A 5 -51.28 -14.46 -14.19
CA LEU A 5 -50.69 -13.12 -14.19
C LEU A 5 -49.93 -12.83 -12.88
N SER A 6 -50.49 -13.22 -11.73
CA SER A 6 -49.82 -13.01 -10.44
C SER A 6 -48.53 -13.83 -10.29
N VAL A 7 -48.50 -15.06 -10.81
CA VAL A 7 -47.27 -15.89 -10.83
C VAL A 7 -46.22 -15.29 -11.76
N LEU A 8 -46.64 -14.72 -12.90
CA LEU A 8 -45.73 -14.11 -13.87
C LEU A 8 -45.09 -12.82 -13.32
N GLU A 9 -45.88 -11.97 -12.65
CA GLU A 9 -45.36 -10.79 -11.95
C GLU A 9 -44.42 -11.17 -10.80
N PHE A 10 -44.74 -12.24 -10.08
CA PHE A 10 -43.87 -12.77 -9.04
C PHE A 10 -42.53 -13.20 -9.65
N LEU A 11 -42.52 -14.06 -10.67
CA LEU A 11 -41.29 -14.50 -11.34
C LEU A 11 -40.44 -13.33 -11.86
N GLN A 12 -41.06 -12.32 -12.47
CA GLN A 12 -40.35 -11.11 -12.93
C GLN A 12 -39.65 -10.37 -11.79
N LYS A 13 -40.30 -10.22 -10.63
CA LYS A 13 -39.70 -9.59 -9.44
C LYS A 13 -38.49 -10.38 -8.94
N TYR A 14 -38.58 -11.72 -8.88
CA TYR A 14 -37.45 -12.55 -8.45
C TYR A 14 -36.27 -12.47 -9.41
N ILE A 15 -36.51 -12.50 -10.73
CA ILE A 15 -35.45 -12.32 -11.73
C ILE A 15 -34.75 -10.98 -11.54
N GLY A 16 -35.50 -9.89 -11.28
CA GLY A 16 -34.93 -8.57 -10.99
C GLY A 16 -34.05 -8.56 -9.75
N VAL A 17 -34.50 -9.16 -8.65
CA VAL A 17 -33.70 -9.26 -7.40
C VAL A 17 -32.43 -10.07 -7.63
N TYR A 18 -32.52 -11.21 -8.31
CA TYR A 18 -31.34 -12.04 -8.63
C TYR A 18 -30.34 -11.28 -9.51
N GLY A 19 -30.81 -10.56 -10.53
CA GLY A 19 -29.97 -9.71 -11.36
C GLY A 19 -29.25 -8.62 -10.55
N ALA A 20 -29.94 -7.97 -9.62
CA ALA A 20 -29.37 -6.96 -8.74
C ALA A 20 -28.29 -7.55 -7.80
N VAL A 21 -28.53 -8.74 -7.24
CA VAL A 21 -27.55 -9.41 -6.36
C VAL A 21 -26.30 -9.81 -7.14
N VAL A 22 -26.46 -10.45 -8.29
CA VAL A 22 -25.32 -10.90 -9.13
C VAL A 22 -24.50 -9.72 -9.62
N SER A 23 -25.14 -8.65 -10.10
CA SER A 23 -24.44 -7.43 -10.54
C SER A 23 -23.68 -6.76 -9.40
N THR A 24 -24.25 -6.71 -8.19
CA THR A 24 -23.58 -6.17 -7.00
C THR A 24 -22.35 -7.01 -6.62
N ILE A 25 -22.45 -8.34 -6.66
CA ILE A 25 -21.32 -9.24 -6.39
C ILE A 25 -20.21 -9.04 -7.42
N LEU A 26 -20.54 -8.99 -8.72
CA LEU A 26 -19.57 -8.77 -9.79
C LEU A 26 -18.90 -7.41 -9.69
N ALA A 27 -19.67 -6.35 -9.45
CA ALA A 27 -19.14 -5.00 -9.23
C ALA A 27 -18.17 -4.96 -8.04
N THR A 28 -18.53 -5.62 -6.94
CA THR A 28 -17.70 -5.70 -5.73
C THR A 28 -16.40 -6.47 -5.99
N ARG A 29 -16.47 -7.59 -6.72
CA ARG A 29 -15.30 -8.39 -7.11
C ARG A 29 -14.38 -7.60 -8.02
N ALA A 30 -14.93 -6.94 -9.05
CA ALA A 30 -14.19 -6.09 -9.96
C ALA A 30 -13.50 -4.93 -9.21
N TRP A 31 -14.20 -4.31 -8.25
CA TRP A 31 -13.63 -3.26 -7.42
C TRP A 31 -12.48 -3.75 -6.53
N ARG A 32 -12.59 -4.94 -5.94
CA ARG A 32 -11.52 -5.57 -5.14
C ARG A 32 -10.30 -5.93 -5.97
N LEU A 33 -10.50 -6.46 -7.18
CA LEU A 33 -9.41 -6.82 -8.10
C LEU A 33 -8.67 -5.58 -8.63
N ASN A 34 -9.38 -4.46 -8.79
CA ASN A 34 -8.82 -3.19 -9.24
C ASN A 34 -8.09 -2.38 -8.14
N ARG A 35 -7.85 -2.97 -6.96
CA ARG A 35 -7.07 -2.30 -5.91
C ARG A 35 -5.57 -2.33 -6.26
N PRO A 36 -4.83 -1.25 -5.99
CA PRO A 36 -3.38 -1.26 -6.14
C PRO A 36 -2.79 -2.31 -5.19
N ARG A 37 -1.88 -3.12 -5.72
CA ARG A 37 -1.14 -4.15 -5.00
C ARG A 37 0.32 -3.83 -5.22
N ILE A 38 0.98 -3.47 -4.15
CA ILE A 38 2.42 -3.22 -4.14
C ILE A 38 3.03 -4.33 -3.32
N GLU A 39 4.17 -4.84 -3.75
CA GLU A 39 5.00 -5.75 -3.00
C GLU A 39 6.39 -5.13 -2.89
N THR A 40 6.98 -5.14 -1.70
CA THR A 40 8.30 -4.57 -1.45
C THR A 40 9.25 -5.68 -1.11
N THR A 41 10.39 -5.71 -1.79
CA THR A 41 11.50 -6.62 -1.52
C THR A 41 12.76 -5.80 -1.26
N TYR A 42 13.70 -6.35 -0.51
CA TYR A 42 14.93 -5.66 -0.14
C TYR A 42 16.13 -6.54 -0.40
N TYR A 43 17.25 -5.89 -0.69
CA TYR A 43 18.54 -6.53 -0.80
C TYR A 43 19.54 -5.72 0.02
N PHE A 44 19.94 -6.28 1.16
CA PHE A 44 21.04 -5.77 1.97
C PHE A 44 22.25 -6.66 1.72
N SER A 45 23.22 -6.11 1.03
CA SER A 45 24.44 -6.82 0.65
C SER A 45 25.38 -7.03 1.84
N GLY A 46 25.35 -6.11 2.81
CA GLY A 46 26.29 -6.09 3.94
C GLY A 46 27.74 -5.84 3.55
N ASN A 47 28.02 -5.61 2.27
CA ASN A 47 29.34 -5.33 1.75
C ASN A 47 29.42 -3.82 1.43
N PRO A 48 30.40 -3.09 1.97
CA PRO A 48 30.53 -1.64 1.75
C PRO A 48 30.78 -1.24 0.30
N GLN A 49 31.06 -2.19 -0.60
CA GLN A 49 31.28 -1.94 -2.03
C GLN A 49 30.05 -2.22 -2.91
N SER A 50 28.94 -2.66 -2.32
CA SER A 50 27.71 -2.95 -3.05
C SER A 50 26.55 -2.14 -2.51
N ALA A 51 25.85 -1.45 -3.40
CA ALA A 51 24.68 -0.66 -3.05
C ALA A 51 23.56 -1.55 -2.50
N ASP A 52 22.98 -1.11 -1.39
CA ASP A 52 21.75 -1.67 -0.87
C ASP A 52 20.56 -1.05 -1.61
N TYR A 53 19.53 -1.85 -1.89
CA TYR A 53 18.37 -1.37 -2.63
C TYR A 53 17.06 -1.98 -2.12
N ILE A 54 16.00 -1.19 -2.27
CA ILE A 54 14.63 -1.61 -2.04
C ILE A 54 13.93 -1.66 -3.38
N ALA A 55 13.43 -2.83 -3.77
CA ALA A 55 12.66 -3.02 -4.98
C ALA A 55 11.16 -2.98 -4.66
N ILE A 56 10.45 -2.08 -5.34
CA ILE A 56 9.00 -1.90 -5.23
C ILE A 56 8.36 -2.49 -6.48
N LEU A 57 7.63 -3.59 -6.32
CA LEU A 57 6.91 -4.28 -7.39
C LEU A 57 5.45 -3.81 -7.42
N ASN A 58 4.98 -3.37 -8.59
CA ASN A 58 3.56 -3.16 -8.83
C ASN A 58 2.91 -4.47 -9.30
N ASN A 59 2.30 -5.21 -8.38
CA ASN A 59 1.55 -6.44 -8.69
C ASN A 59 0.07 -6.17 -9.04
N SER A 60 -0.23 -4.98 -9.59
CA SER A 60 -1.56 -4.61 -10.05
C SER A 60 -1.60 -4.42 -11.56
N THR A 61 -2.81 -4.48 -12.13
CA THR A 61 -3.04 -4.27 -13.56
C THR A 61 -3.02 -2.80 -13.98
N LYS A 62 -2.81 -1.87 -13.04
CA LYS A 62 -2.86 -0.43 -13.29
C LYS A 62 -1.52 0.22 -12.95
N ASN A 63 -1.23 1.34 -13.61
CA ASN A 63 -0.09 2.17 -13.26
C ASN A 63 -0.28 2.71 -11.84
N ILE A 64 0.78 2.67 -11.04
CA ILE A 64 0.79 3.21 -9.68
C ILE A 64 1.78 4.36 -9.64
N THR A 65 1.28 5.57 -9.42
CA THR A 65 2.13 6.75 -9.19
C THR A 65 2.34 6.93 -7.70
N ILE A 66 3.59 6.86 -7.28
CA ILE A 66 4.04 7.07 -5.90
C ILE A 66 4.51 8.50 -5.80
N SER A 67 3.92 9.28 -4.91
CA SER A 67 4.28 10.68 -4.70
C SER A 67 5.31 10.88 -3.60
N TYR A 68 5.41 9.92 -2.68
CA TYR A 68 6.28 10.04 -1.51
C TYR A 68 6.59 8.66 -0.94
N VAL A 69 7.88 8.44 -0.65
CA VAL A 69 8.43 7.23 -0.04
C VAL A 69 9.10 7.64 1.27
N GLU A 70 8.82 6.92 2.35
CA GLU A 70 9.46 7.15 3.65
C GLU A 70 9.83 5.81 4.29
N LEU A 71 11.08 5.69 4.70
CA LEU A 71 11.58 4.56 5.47
C LEU A 71 11.60 4.93 6.95
N PHE A 72 11.10 4.02 7.79
CA PHE A 72 11.10 4.21 9.23
C PHE A 72 11.27 2.88 9.97
N LEU A 73 11.97 2.94 11.10
CA LEU A 73 12.12 1.81 12.02
C LEU A 73 10.99 1.83 13.04
N SER A 74 10.33 0.70 13.28
CA SER A 74 9.33 0.56 14.35
C SER A 74 9.44 -0.80 15.04
N SER A 75 9.11 -0.85 16.33
CA SER A 75 8.96 -2.12 17.05
C SER A 75 7.59 -2.76 16.74
N LYS A 76 7.54 -4.09 16.67
CA LYS A 76 6.33 -4.88 16.31
C LYS A 76 5.10 -4.53 17.16
N SER A 77 5.29 -4.10 18.42
CA SER A 77 4.20 -3.77 19.34
C SER A 77 3.47 -2.45 19.06
N LYS A 78 4.03 -1.54 18.25
CA LYS A 78 3.52 -0.15 18.10
C LYS A 78 2.76 0.15 16.80
N LEU A 79 2.69 -0.79 15.86
CA LEU A 79 2.03 -0.55 14.56
C LEU A 79 0.50 -0.67 14.59
N PHE A 80 -0.05 -1.33 15.61
CA PHE A 80 -1.50 -1.59 15.68
C PHE A 80 -2.35 -0.31 15.81
N PHE A 81 -1.76 0.82 16.22
CA PHE A 81 -2.48 2.09 16.42
C PHE A 81 -2.42 3.06 15.22
N TRP A 82 -1.75 2.69 14.13
CA TRP A 82 -1.39 3.62 13.08
C TRP A 82 -2.51 4.01 12.07
N PRO A 83 -3.48 3.14 11.69
CA PRO A 83 -4.45 3.54 10.66
C PRO A 83 -5.58 4.44 11.17
N ILE A 84 -5.76 4.60 12.49
CA ILE A 84 -6.93 5.29 13.07
C ILE A 84 -6.59 6.70 13.61
N THR A 85 -5.33 6.97 13.96
CA THR A 85 -4.97 8.16 14.75
C THR A 85 -4.27 9.30 13.98
N GLN A 86 -4.26 9.26 12.65
CA GLN A 86 -3.65 10.33 11.83
C GLN A 86 -4.32 11.71 11.96
N ARG A 87 -5.51 11.81 12.56
CA ARG A 87 -6.25 13.09 12.62
C ARG A 87 -5.89 14.02 13.78
N PHE A 88 -5.22 13.56 14.84
CA PHE A 88 -5.06 14.37 16.07
C PHE A 88 -3.73 14.25 16.84
N ILE A 89 -2.79 13.41 16.41
CA ILE A 89 -1.52 13.30 17.14
C ILE A 89 -0.58 14.43 16.70
N SER A 90 -0.54 15.46 17.54
CA SER A 90 0.42 16.56 17.52
C SER A 90 1.85 16.07 17.21
N ARG A 91 2.50 16.72 16.24
CA ARG A 91 3.86 16.42 15.72
C ARG A 91 4.93 16.23 16.81
N LYS A 92 4.69 16.68 18.05
CA LYS A 92 5.64 16.63 19.18
C LYS A 92 5.75 15.28 19.92
N LYS A 93 4.79 14.35 19.78
CA LYS A 93 4.84 13.04 20.50
C LYS A 93 5.10 11.82 19.60
N MET A 94 5.17 12.01 18.28
CA MET A 94 5.48 10.96 17.30
C MET A 94 7.00 10.73 17.12
N THR A 95 7.81 11.41 17.92
CA THR A 95 9.28 11.30 18.01
C THR A 95 9.78 10.06 18.74
N ALA A 96 8.89 9.24 19.33
CA ALA A 96 9.35 8.23 20.26
C ALA A 96 10.15 7.08 19.61
N VAL A 97 9.83 6.61 18.39
CA VAL A 97 10.66 5.57 17.72
C VAL A 97 10.35 5.54 16.21
N CYS A 98 10.52 6.65 15.49
CA CYS A 98 10.54 6.62 14.02
C CYS A 98 11.72 7.47 13.59
N GLN A 99 12.90 6.86 13.51
CA GLN A 99 14.02 7.49 12.84
C GLN A 99 13.70 7.44 11.35
N ARG A 100 13.41 8.60 10.78
CA ARG A 100 13.40 8.79 9.34
C ARG A 100 14.81 8.53 8.86
N ILE A 101 14.96 7.58 7.96
CA ILE A 101 16.22 7.40 7.26
C ILE A 101 16.24 8.47 6.17
N GLN A 102 17.12 9.46 6.33
CA GLN A 102 17.46 10.37 5.24
C GLN A 102 18.20 9.52 4.22
N THR A 103 17.83 9.61 2.95
CA THR A 103 18.41 8.79 1.87
C THR A 103 19.37 9.60 0.98
N GLY A 104 19.84 10.76 1.46
CA GLY A 104 20.84 11.58 0.76
C GLY A 104 20.32 12.47 -0.35
N ASP A 105 19.16 12.16 -0.91
CA ASP A 105 18.43 13.09 -1.77
C ASP A 105 17.83 14.19 -0.88
N GLU A 106 18.53 15.32 -0.79
CA GLU A 106 18.26 16.37 0.19
C GLU A 106 16.86 17.00 0.11
N ASP A 107 16.09 16.86 -0.98
CA ASP A 107 14.74 17.45 -1.02
C ASP A 107 13.76 16.91 -2.09
N ASP A 108 14.10 15.87 -2.85
CA ASP A 108 13.23 15.48 -3.96
C ASP A 108 12.15 14.48 -3.54
N GLN A 109 10.92 15.02 -3.43
CA GLN A 109 9.70 14.26 -3.66
C GLN A 109 9.77 13.64 -5.06
N ARG A 110 10.48 12.53 -5.21
CA ARG A 110 10.52 11.79 -6.47
C ARG A 110 9.15 11.18 -6.68
N ILE A 111 8.36 11.86 -7.53
CA ILE A 111 7.12 11.33 -8.05
C ILE A 111 7.50 10.40 -9.20
N PHE A 112 7.27 9.10 -9.02
CA PHE A 112 7.53 8.12 -10.07
C PHE A 112 6.33 7.20 -10.27
N THR A 113 6.19 6.70 -11.49
CA THR A 113 5.08 5.83 -11.88
C THR A 113 5.60 4.45 -12.21
N ILE A 114 5.16 3.45 -11.44
CA ILE A 114 5.47 2.05 -11.68
C ILE A 114 4.40 1.47 -12.61
N LEU A 115 4.84 0.97 -13.76
CA LEU A 115 3.96 0.28 -14.72
C LEU A 115 3.44 -1.06 -14.15
N PRO A 116 2.37 -1.64 -14.71
CA PRO A 116 1.82 -2.91 -14.25
C PRO A 116 2.86 -4.04 -14.34
N PHE A 117 2.96 -4.83 -13.28
CA PHE A 117 3.88 -5.98 -13.18
C PHE A 117 5.36 -5.62 -13.39
N LYS A 118 5.73 -4.36 -13.12
CA LYS A 118 7.11 -3.87 -13.16
C LYS A 118 7.61 -3.57 -11.76
N PHE A 119 8.93 -3.72 -11.59
CA PHE A 119 9.63 -3.32 -10.39
C PHE A 119 10.37 -1.99 -10.64
N GLU A 120 10.42 -1.17 -9.60
CA GLU A 120 11.27 0.01 -9.53
C GLU A 120 12.25 -0.18 -8.37
N THR A 121 13.53 0.09 -8.61
CA THR A 121 14.57 -0.02 -7.58
C THR A 121 14.89 1.33 -7.00
N TYR A 122 14.77 1.46 -5.69
CA TYR A 122 15.23 2.61 -4.93
C TYR A 122 16.58 2.28 -4.30
N GLY A 123 17.65 2.88 -4.82
CA GLY A 123 18.99 2.75 -4.26
C GLY A 123 19.10 3.51 -2.94
N ILE A 124 19.77 2.91 -1.96
CA ILE A 124 20.16 3.57 -0.71
C ILE A 124 21.66 3.82 -0.82
N ASP A 125 22.05 5.09 -0.91
CA ASP A 125 23.46 5.46 -1.01
C ASP A 125 24.24 5.00 0.23
N GLU A 126 25.51 4.63 0.02
CA GLU A 126 26.40 4.04 1.03
C GLU A 126 26.54 4.91 2.28
N GLN A 127 26.39 6.23 2.16
CA GLN A 127 26.42 7.17 3.28
C GLN A 127 25.27 6.97 4.29
N PHE A 128 24.23 6.22 3.89
CA PHE A 128 23.05 5.92 4.69
C PHE A 128 22.90 4.43 4.99
N ALA A 129 23.97 3.64 4.88
CA ALA A 129 23.97 2.25 5.34
C ALA A 129 23.66 2.22 6.85
N PHE A 130 22.41 1.93 7.21
CA PHE A 130 21.96 1.86 8.60
C PHE A 130 21.83 0.41 9.05
N SER A 131 22.29 0.12 10.26
CA SER A 131 22.03 -1.18 10.89
C SER A 131 20.63 -1.18 11.51
N ILE A 132 19.87 -2.25 11.29
CA ILE A 132 18.57 -2.44 11.93
C ILE A 132 18.83 -2.95 13.36
N PRO A 133 18.46 -2.18 14.41
CA PRO A 133 18.68 -2.62 15.79
C PRO A 133 17.85 -3.87 16.10
N SER A 134 18.38 -4.74 16.98
CA SER A 134 17.67 -5.94 17.42
C SER A 134 16.28 -5.60 17.99
N GLY A 135 15.26 -6.38 17.61
CA GLY A 135 13.87 -6.17 18.03
C GLY A 135 13.13 -5.00 17.35
N LYS A 136 13.75 -4.33 16.38
CA LYS A 136 13.07 -3.39 15.47
C LYS A 136 12.89 -4.02 14.09
N SER A 137 11.88 -3.53 13.38
CA SER A 137 11.57 -3.89 12.00
C SER A 137 11.60 -2.64 11.14
N LEU A 138 12.02 -2.79 9.90
CA LEU A 138 12.05 -1.72 8.91
C LEU A 138 10.71 -1.69 8.18
N TYR A 139 10.14 -0.50 8.05
CA TYR A 139 8.90 -0.28 7.33
C TYR A 139 9.11 0.74 6.23
N ILE A 140 8.42 0.51 5.12
CA ILE A 140 8.29 1.46 4.02
C ILE A 140 6.86 1.98 3.99
N GLN A 141 6.75 3.30 3.98
CA GLN A 141 5.50 4.02 3.82
C GLN A 141 5.46 4.65 2.43
N LEU A 142 4.47 4.24 1.66
CA LEU A 142 4.24 4.73 0.30
C LEU A 142 2.97 5.57 0.27
N THR A 143 3.07 6.78 -0.28
CA THR A 143 1.92 7.63 -0.59
C THR A 143 1.60 7.47 -2.07
N ILE A 144 0.46 6.85 -2.36
CA ILE A 144 0.00 6.61 -3.73
C ILE A 144 -0.90 7.76 -4.15
N MET A 145 -0.65 8.36 -5.31
CA MET A 145 -1.51 9.44 -5.84
C MET A 145 -2.96 8.95 -6.03
N GLY A 146 -3.91 9.80 -5.67
CA GLY A 146 -5.34 9.47 -5.73
C GLY A 146 -5.82 8.50 -4.64
N LYS A 147 -4.97 8.15 -3.67
CA LYS A 147 -5.35 7.38 -2.47
C LYS A 147 -5.14 8.22 -1.22
N THR A 148 -6.18 8.30 -0.40
CA THR A 148 -6.12 9.00 0.90
C THR A 148 -5.31 8.20 1.93
N ARG A 149 -5.31 6.86 1.82
CA ARG A 149 -4.62 5.98 2.76
C ARG A 149 -3.21 5.70 2.26
N LYS A 150 -2.23 5.91 3.13
CA LYS A 150 -0.85 5.49 2.92
C LYS A 150 -0.74 3.97 3.00
N LEU A 151 0.11 3.39 2.17
CA LEU A 151 0.43 1.97 2.19
C LEU A 151 1.69 1.77 3.04
N ILE A 152 1.63 0.85 3.98
CA ILE A 152 2.75 0.55 4.88
C ILE A 152 3.06 -0.92 4.73
N GLN A 153 4.31 -1.23 4.44
CA GLN A 153 4.79 -2.60 4.34
C GLN A 153 6.00 -2.79 5.24
N GLN A 154 6.03 -3.93 5.93
CA GLN A 154 7.23 -4.37 6.61
C GLN A 154 8.21 -4.84 5.54
N VAL A 155 9.41 -4.28 5.60
CA VAL A 155 10.53 -4.66 4.75
C VAL A 155 11.31 -5.77 5.44
N CYS A 156 11.75 -5.58 6.69
CA CYS A 156 12.50 -6.53 7.50
C CYS A 156 11.92 -6.60 8.92
#